data_AF-A0A7V5PNW8-F1
#
_entry.id   AF-A0A7V5PNW8-F1
#
_cell.length_a   1.000
_cell.length_b   1.000
_cell.length_c   1.000
_cell.angle_alpha   90.00
_cell.angle_beta   90.00
_cell.angle_gamma   90.00
#
_symmetry.space_group_name_H-M   'P 1'
#
loop_
_entity.id
_entity.type
_entity.pdbx_description
1 polymer ?
#
loop_
_entity_poly.entity_id
_entity_poly.type
_entity_poly.pdbx_seq_one_letter_code
_entity_poly.pdbx_strand_id
1 'polypeptide(L)'
;MAVRVRSTEQLEHPVWRRMKSVLKIGELQGLVFKATDEQLVRTIRHPKETIELICLEAAEYDRRSEFLLPNIFPETEWLKKIAVARFLNAPLLLLTYGKNDRFLFRLHRVTLDRSFKPAAEEIDRFADEKSFVIWWASIKRLNQTKRTVEAKPRQRRTRFDRVIEQHGFQWGGNIDGFWMANRPPYVRAIFEVRQTHRFPLDEYDPARFFSGTAKKGGDYKTWLPLVYLHRRYDLPLVLITLNSREPDLFGFAEVQAVSERELIYADQMPPGRNVTADIGLFKKWLERRVNRAKPNFLP
;
A
#
# COMPACT_ATOMS: atom_id res chain seq x y z
N MET A 1 12.42 -14.92 20.60
CA MET A 1 11.16 -14.80 19.85
C MET A 1 11.44 -13.87 18.69
N ALA A 2 11.50 -14.34 17.46
CA ALA A 2 11.79 -13.44 16.34
C ALA A 2 10.97 -13.79 15.11
N VAL A 3 9.64 -13.66 15.24
CA VAL A 3 8.83 -13.46 14.04
C VAL A 3 9.23 -12.11 13.46
N ARG A 4 9.74 -12.11 12.22
CA ARG A 4 10.14 -10.90 11.51
C ARG A 4 9.13 -10.63 10.41
N VAL A 5 8.30 -9.62 10.64
CA VAL A 5 7.36 -9.11 9.64
C VAL A 5 8.12 -8.29 8.60
N ARG A 6 7.83 -8.52 7.32
CA ARG A 6 8.42 -7.72 6.25
C ARG A 6 7.88 -6.28 6.33
N SER A 7 8.75 -5.28 6.46
CA SER A 7 8.35 -3.87 6.48
C SER A 7 9.02 -3.08 5.35
N THR A 8 8.24 -2.19 4.76
CA THR A 8 8.62 -1.37 3.60
C THR A 8 9.35 -0.09 3.98
N GLU A 9 9.15 0.41 5.20
CA GLU A 9 9.67 1.70 5.65
C GLU A 9 10.34 1.60 7.02
N GLN A 10 11.32 2.47 7.26
CA GLN A 10 12.24 2.37 8.40
C GLN A 10 11.96 3.37 9.52
N LEU A 11 10.98 4.28 9.41
CA LEU A 11 10.70 5.28 10.45
C LEU A 11 9.22 5.66 10.46
N GLU A 12 8.46 5.17 11.45
CA GLU A 12 7.11 5.69 11.69
C GLU A 12 7.19 7.15 12.14
N HIS A 13 6.70 8.06 11.29
CA HIS A 13 6.57 9.47 11.63
C HIS A 13 5.54 9.66 12.77
N PRO A 14 5.80 10.54 13.76
CA PRO A 14 4.90 10.76 14.90
C PRO A 14 3.45 11.07 14.49
N VAL A 15 3.26 11.95 13.50
CA VAL A 15 1.93 12.26 12.96
C VAL A 15 1.23 11.01 12.41
N TRP A 16 1.93 10.16 11.64
CA TRP A 16 1.31 8.96 11.08
C TRP A 16 0.86 8.00 12.19
N ARG A 17 1.66 7.83 13.23
CA ARG A 17 1.28 7.03 14.41
C ARG A 17 0.04 7.59 15.09
N ARG A 18 -0.04 8.92 15.29
CA ARG A 18 -1.24 9.58 15.84
C ARG A 18 -2.45 9.42 14.92
N MET A 19 -2.27 9.51 13.61
CA MET A 19 -3.37 9.26 12.66
C MET A 19 -3.88 7.83 12.77
N LYS A 20 -3.00 6.83 12.89
CA LYS A 20 -3.40 5.42 13.07
C LYS A 20 -4.13 5.14 14.38
N SER A 21 -3.92 5.95 15.42
CA SER A 21 -4.66 5.79 16.69
C SER A 21 -6.04 6.45 16.67
N VAL A 22 -6.20 7.55 15.91
CA VAL A 22 -7.47 8.29 15.81
C VAL A 22 -8.35 7.79 14.67
N LEU A 23 -7.73 7.39 13.56
CA LEU A 23 -8.39 6.85 12.38
C LEU A 23 -8.20 5.34 12.37
N LYS A 24 -9.27 4.61 12.08
CA LYS A 24 -9.18 3.16 11.85
C LYS A 24 -8.51 2.94 10.49
N ILE A 25 -7.19 2.80 10.48
CA ILE A 25 -6.40 2.59 9.26
C ILE A 25 -6.04 1.12 9.13
N GLY A 26 -6.32 0.54 7.98
CA GLY A 26 -5.81 -0.78 7.56
C GLY A 26 -4.64 -0.60 6.60
N GLU A 27 -3.51 -1.24 6.89
CA GLU A 27 -2.30 -1.20 6.06
C GLU A 27 -2.11 -2.56 5.38
N LEU A 28 -1.60 -2.59 4.14
CA LEU A 28 -1.19 -3.81 3.45
C LEU A 28 0.30 -3.71 3.10
N GLN A 29 1.07 -4.77 3.34
CA GLN A 29 2.49 -4.78 2.94
C GLN A 29 2.70 -4.76 1.43
N GLY A 30 1.72 -5.25 0.65
CA GLY A 30 1.76 -5.24 -0.80
C GLY A 30 0.38 -5.41 -1.40
N LEU A 31 0.09 -4.61 -2.42
CA LEU A 31 -1.05 -4.82 -3.31
C LEU A 31 -0.52 -5.10 -4.72
N VAL A 32 -0.78 -6.31 -5.20
CA VAL A 32 -0.33 -6.77 -6.52
C VAL A 32 -1.49 -6.65 -7.50
N PHE A 33 -1.23 -5.99 -8.63
CA PHE A 33 -2.13 -5.85 -9.75
C PHE A 33 -1.68 -6.83 -10.83
N LYS A 34 -2.52 -7.79 -11.19
CA LYS A 34 -2.21 -8.76 -12.25
C LYS A 34 -2.51 -8.17 -13.63
N ALA A 35 -1.88 -7.05 -13.93
CA ALA A 35 -2.04 -6.30 -15.17
C ALA A 35 -0.69 -5.73 -15.62
N THR A 36 -0.53 -5.52 -16.93
CA THR A 36 0.55 -4.68 -17.48
C THR A 36 0.24 -3.20 -17.28
N ASP A 37 1.23 -2.34 -17.51
CA ASP A 37 1.04 -0.88 -17.43
C ASP A 37 -0.05 -0.41 -18.41
N GLU A 38 -0.05 -0.96 -19.64
CA GLU A 38 -1.01 -0.61 -20.69
C GLU A 38 -2.44 -1.02 -20.29
N GLN A 39 -2.59 -2.22 -19.71
CA GLN A 39 -3.88 -2.68 -19.19
C GLN A 39 -4.36 -1.77 -18.06
N LEU A 40 -3.47 -1.40 -17.13
CA LEU A 40 -3.81 -0.50 -16.03
C LEU A 40 -4.26 0.88 -16.51
N VAL A 41 -3.52 1.49 -17.44
CA VAL A 41 -3.86 2.79 -18.04
C VAL A 41 -5.19 2.71 -18.80
N ARG A 42 -5.40 1.64 -19.59
CA ARG A 42 -6.66 1.43 -20.33
C ARG A 42 -7.85 1.35 -19.38
N THR A 43 -7.75 0.57 -18.31
CA THR A 43 -8.84 0.41 -17.34
C THR A 43 -9.12 1.68 -16.53
N ILE A 44 -8.10 2.48 -16.24
CA ILE A 44 -8.28 3.81 -15.62
C ILE A 44 -9.11 4.73 -16.53
N ARG A 45 -8.91 4.68 -17.85
CA ARG A 45 -9.66 5.47 -18.84
C ARG A 45 -11.05 4.90 -19.12
N HIS A 46 -11.19 3.57 -19.07
CA HIS A 46 -12.42 2.86 -19.37
C HIS A 46 -12.72 1.84 -18.26
N PRO A 47 -13.42 2.26 -17.18
CA PRO A 47 -13.57 1.46 -15.94
C PRO A 47 -14.52 0.25 -16.06
N LYS A 48 -14.81 -0.22 -17.28
CA LYS A 48 -15.62 -1.43 -17.51
C LYS A 48 -14.84 -2.71 -17.24
N GLU A 49 -13.52 -2.68 -17.41
CA GLU A 49 -12.65 -3.83 -17.14
C GLU A 49 -12.28 -3.89 -15.65
N THR A 50 -12.08 -5.10 -15.14
CA THR A 50 -11.60 -5.31 -13.77
C THR A 50 -10.19 -5.89 -13.81
N ILE A 51 -9.30 -5.32 -13.01
CA ILE A 51 -7.96 -5.88 -12.77
C ILE A 51 -8.04 -6.78 -11.56
N GLU A 52 -7.57 -8.02 -11.71
CA GLU A 52 -7.42 -8.94 -10.59
C GLU A 52 -6.34 -8.41 -9.64
N LEU A 53 -6.69 -8.34 -8.36
CA LEU A 53 -5.85 -7.83 -7.28
C LEU A 53 -5.48 -8.97 -6.33
N ILE A 54 -4.29 -8.90 -5.74
CA ILE A 54 -3.87 -9.78 -4.64
C ILE A 54 -3.33 -8.91 -3.51
N CYS A 55 -3.86 -9.10 -2.30
CA CYS A 55 -3.30 -8.50 -1.08
C CYS A 55 -2.25 -9.45 -0.52
N LEU A 56 -1.04 -8.97 -0.22
CA LEU A 56 0.07 -9.81 0.16
C LEU A 56 0.75 -9.31 1.44
N GLU A 57 0.96 -10.25 2.36
CA GLU A 57 1.74 -10.10 3.58
C GLU A 57 2.90 -11.11 3.58
N ALA A 58 3.94 -10.81 4.35
CA ALA A 58 5.09 -11.67 4.55
C ALA A 58 5.61 -11.64 5.98
N ALA A 59 6.04 -12.82 6.42
CA ALA A 59 6.68 -13.01 7.71
C ALA A 59 7.71 -14.14 7.67
N GLU A 60 8.81 -13.94 8.38
CA GLU A 60 9.78 -14.98 8.69
C GLU A 60 9.64 -15.42 10.14
N TYR A 61 9.95 -16.68 10.42
CA TYR A 61 10.02 -17.20 11.77
C TYR A 61 11.20 -18.17 11.92
N ASP A 62 11.73 -18.28 13.14
CA ASP A 62 12.89 -19.13 13.40
C ASP A 62 12.45 -20.56 13.77
N ARG A 63 11.30 -20.72 14.44
CA ARG A 63 10.74 -22.02 14.85
C ARG A 63 9.31 -22.21 14.37
N ARG A 64 8.94 -23.43 13.97
CA ARG A 64 7.58 -23.73 13.48
C ARG A 64 6.49 -23.45 14.51
N SER A 65 6.76 -23.62 15.80
CA SER A 65 5.84 -23.28 16.89
C SER A 65 5.55 -21.77 16.99
N GLU A 66 6.37 -20.92 16.36
CA GLU A 66 6.16 -19.48 16.31
C GLU A 66 5.20 -19.07 15.20
N PHE A 67 4.89 -19.96 14.24
CA PHE A 67 3.91 -19.71 13.18
C PHE A 67 2.48 -19.77 13.73
N LEU A 68 2.10 -18.71 14.42
CA LEU A 68 0.75 -18.40 14.83
C LEU A 68 0.41 -17.01 14.29
N LEU A 69 -0.74 -16.85 13.66
CA LEU A 69 -1.16 -15.55 13.11
C LEU A 69 -1.05 -14.39 14.11
N PRO A 70 -1.45 -14.55 15.40
CA PRO A 70 -1.28 -13.51 16.41
C PRO A 70 0.18 -13.11 16.70
N ASN A 71 1.15 -13.99 16.43
CA ASN A 71 2.57 -13.67 16.57
C ASN A 71 3.11 -12.84 15.38
N ILE A 72 2.40 -12.82 14.26
CA ILE A 72 2.75 -12.04 13.06
C ILE A 72 2.13 -10.65 13.16
N PHE A 73 0.82 -10.58 13.32
CA PHE A 73 0.09 -9.35 13.58
C PHE A 73 -0.96 -9.59 14.67
N PRO A 74 -1.29 -8.57 15.48
CA PRO A 74 -2.44 -8.64 16.38
C PRO A 74 -3.73 -8.99 15.62
N GLU A 75 -4.64 -9.69 16.28
CA GLU A 75 -5.92 -10.10 15.68
C GLU A 75 -6.69 -8.92 15.06
N THR A 76 -6.72 -7.78 15.75
CA THR A 76 -7.36 -6.56 15.28
C THR A 76 -6.79 -6.05 13.95
N GLU A 77 -5.50 -6.25 13.72
CA GLU A 77 -4.83 -5.86 12.47
C GLU A 77 -5.14 -6.85 11.35
N TRP A 78 -5.15 -8.16 11.63
CA TRP A 78 -5.64 -9.16 10.68
C TRP A 78 -7.08 -8.90 10.23
N LEU A 79 -7.97 -8.55 11.17
CA LEU A 79 -9.36 -8.21 10.85
C LEU A 79 -9.46 -7.03 9.89
N LYS A 80 -8.61 -6.00 10.04
CA LYS A 80 -8.55 -4.88 9.08
C LYS A 80 -8.05 -5.32 7.72
N LYS A 81 -6.96 -6.09 7.66
CA LYS A 81 -6.38 -6.60 6.40
C LYS A 81 -7.39 -7.47 5.64
N ILE A 82 -8.11 -8.34 6.35
CA ILE A 82 -9.18 -9.18 5.77
C ILE A 82 -10.34 -8.30 5.26
N ALA A 83 -10.74 -7.27 6.01
CA ALA A 83 -11.79 -6.35 5.57
C ALA A 83 -11.40 -5.57 4.30
N VAL A 84 -10.15 -5.09 4.22
CA VAL A 84 -9.62 -4.43 3.01
C VAL A 84 -9.60 -5.40 1.83
N ALA A 85 -9.07 -6.62 2.01
CA ALA A 85 -9.02 -7.61 0.94
C ALA A 85 -10.41 -7.99 0.42
N ARG A 86 -11.38 -8.18 1.32
CA ARG A 86 -12.80 -8.41 0.95
C ARG A 86 -13.41 -7.24 0.20
N PHE A 87 -13.16 -6.00 0.63
CA PHE A 87 -13.62 -4.81 -0.07
C PHE A 87 -13.07 -4.73 -1.50
N LEU A 88 -11.80 -5.06 -1.67
CA LEU A 88 -11.12 -5.09 -2.97
C LEU A 88 -11.47 -6.32 -3.84
N ASN A 89 -12.34 -7.22 -3.35
CA ASN A 89 -12.61 -8.52 -3.96
C ASN A 89 -11.32 -9.28 -4.33
N ALA A 90 -10.36 -9.28 -3.40
CA ALA A 90 -9.03 -9.85 -3.58
C ALA A 90 -8.74 -10.91 -2.51
N PRO A 91 -7.96 -11.97 -2.82
CA PRO A 91 -7.43 -12.84 -1.78
C PRO A 91 -6.41 -12.08 -0.92
N LEU A 92 -6.46 -12.32 0.39
CA LEU A 92 -5.37 -11.97 1.30
C LEU A 92 -4.45 -13.18 1.43
N LEU A 93 -3.22 -13.02 0.95
CA LEU A 93 -2.20 -14.05 0.98
C LEU A 93 -1.11 -13.69 2.00
N LEU A 94 -0.57 -14.71 2.65
CA LEU A 94 0.56 -14.61 3.56
C LEU A 94 1.67 -15.55 3.07
N LEU A 95 2.79 -14.97 2.66
CA LEU A 95 3.99 -15.70 2.29
C LEU A 95 4.89 -15.86 3.51
N THR A 96 5.33 -17.09 3.80
CA THR A 96 6.15 -17.35 4.99
C THR A 96 7.44 -18.06 4.70
N TYR A 97 8.47 -17.75 5.49
CA TYR A 97 9.79 -18.39 5.49
C TYR A 97 10.11 -18.89 6.90
N GLY A 98 10.35 -20.20 7.03
CA GLY A 98 10.85 -20.80 8.27
C GLY A 98 12.31 -21.22 8.12
N LYS A 99 13.20 -20.80 9.04
CA LYS A 99 14.65 -21.05 8.93
C LYS A 99 15.03 -22.53 8.74
N ASN A 100 14.26 -23.43 9.35
CA ASN A 100 14.47 -24.89 9.28
C ASN A 100 13.29 -25.60 8.59
N ASP A 101 12.55 -24.90 7.73
CA ASP A 101 11.49 -25.52 6.95
C ASP A 101 12.07 -26.31 5.77
N ARG A 102 11.37 -27.36 5.34
CA ARG A 102 11.76 -28.17 4.17
C ARG A 102 11.52 -27.45 2.85
N PHE A 103 10.68 -26.42 2.86
CA PHE A 103 10.40 -25.58 1.70
C PHE A 103 11.05 -24.22 1.90
N LEU A 104 11.47 -23.59 0.80
CA LEU A 104 11.95 -22.22 0.84
C LEU A 104 10.82 -21.31 1.33
N PHE A 105 9.64 -21.37 0.71
CA PHE A 105 8.49 -20.56 1.12
C PHE A 105 7.20 -21.37 1.15
N ARG A 106 6.24 -20.92 1.96
CA ARG A 106 4.85 -21.41 1.97
C ARG A 106 3.92 -20.25 1.72
N LEU A 107 2.85 -20.50 0.96
CA LEU A 107 1.80 -19.52 0.69
C LEU A 107 0.54 -19.95 1.41
N HIS A 108 -0.02 -19.01 2.18
CA HIS A 108 -1.26 -19.23 2.89
C HIS A 108 -2.32 -18.25 2.41
N ARG A 109 -3.57 -18.69 2.35
CA ARG A 109 -4.74 -17.83 2.23
C ARG A 109 -5.24 -17.51 3.62
N VAL A 110 -5.37 -16.21 3.92
CA VAL A 110 -5.88 -15.75 5.21
C VAL A 110 -7.36 -15.40 5.09
N THR A 111 -8.19 -16.03 5.91
CA THR A 111 -9.65 -15.84 5.96
C THR A 111 -10.15 -15.73 7.40
N LEU A 112 -11.47 -15.60 7.57
CA LEU A 112 -12.10 -15.86 8.87
C LEU A 112 -12.52 -17.33 8.94
N ASP A 113 -12.34 -17.95 10.09
CA ASP A 113 -12.92 -19.25 10.41
C ASP A 113 -14.41 -19.13 10.76
N ARG A 114 -15.02 -20.26 11.15
CA ARG A 114 -16.44 -20.32 11.57
C ARG A 114 -16.74 -19.54 12.85
N SER A 115 -15.71 -19.22 13.63
CA SER A 115 -15.78 -18.45 14.88
C SER A 115 -15.42 -16.96 14.66
N PHE A 116 -15.35 -16.51 13.40
CA PHE A 116 -14.95 -15.16 13.01
C PHE A 116 -13.53 -14.76 13.41
N LYS A 117 -12.64 -15.72 13.64
CA LYS A 117 -11.21 -15.47 13.94
C LYS A 117 -10.34 -15.60 12.69
N PRO A 118 -9.25 -14.83 12.58
CA PRO A 118 -8.28 -15.01 11.50
C PRO A 118 -7.70 -16.43 11.47
N ALA A 119 -7.74 -17.06 10.31
CA ALA A 119 -7.17 -18.37 10.05
C ALA A 119 -6.36 -18.34 8.75
N ALA A 120 -5.32 -19.18 8.69
CA ALA A 120 -4.46 -19.33 7.52
C ALA A 120 -4.54 -20.77 7.02
N GLU A 121 -4.96 -20.92 5.78
CA GLU A 121 -4.96 -22.19 5.04
C GLU A 121 -3.77 -22.19 4.09
N GLU A 122 -2.92 -23.20 4.17
CA GLU A 122 -1.82 -23.34 3.21
C GLU A 122 -2.37 -23.74 1.83
N ILE A 123 -2.02 -22.97 0.80
CA ILE A 123 -2.49 -23.17 -0.57
C ILE A 123 -1.36 -23.51 -1.55
N ASP A 124 -0.10 -23.21 -1.21
CA ASP A 124 1.04 -23.51 -2.07
C ASP A 124 2.36 -23.61 -1.30
N ARG A 125 3.38 -24.24 -1.91
CA ARG A 125 4.72 -24.48 -1.37
C ARG A 125 5.76 -24.31 -2.46
N PHE A 126 6.82 -23.56 -2.14
CA PHE A 126 7.94 -23.32 -3.05
C PHE A 126 9.18 -24.03 -2.52
N ALA A 127 9.63 -25.05 -3.23
CA ALA A 127 10.79 -25.84 -2.83
C ALA A 127 12.11 -25.06 -2.96
N ASP A 128 12.17 -24.13 -3.92
CA ASP A 128 13.38 -23.41 -4.29
C ASP A 128 13.07 -21.99 -4.80
N GLU A 129 14.12 -21.21 -5.06
CA GLU A 129 13.98 -19.84 -5.57
C GLU A 129 13.36 -19.81 -6.96
N LYS A 130 13.64 -20.80 -7.81
CA LYS A 130 13.15 -20.86 -9.19
C LYS A 130 11.63 -20.98 -9.24
N SER A 131 11.06 -21.94 -8.51
CA SER A 131 9.62 -22.16 -8.39
C SER A 131 8.90 -20.92 -7.85
N PHE A 132 9.46 -20.28 -6.83
CA PHE A 132 8.94 -19.04 -6.28
C PHE A 132 8.98 -17.87 -7.28
N VAL A 133 10.10 -17.68 -7.98
CA VAL A 133 10.25 -16.57 -8.94
C VAL A 133 9.33 -16.73 -10.14
N ILE A 134 9.12 -17.97 -10.63
CA ILE A 134 8.14 -18.25 -11.70
C ILE A 134 6.73 -17.83 -11.24
N TRP A 135 6.33 -18.23 -10.03
CA TRP A 135 5.05 -17.79 -9.46
C TRP A 135 4.97 -16.28 -9.31
N TRP A 136 6.01 -15.64 -8.76
CA TRP A 136 6.07 -14.20 -8.58
C TRP A 136 5.89 -13.44 -9.90
N ALA A 137 6.61 -13.86 -10.95
CA ALA A 137 6.52 -13.29 -12.29
C ALA A 137 5.12 -13.47 -12.90
N SER A 138 4.41 -14.56 -12.57
CA SER A 138 3.04 -14.81 -13.05
C SER A 138 2.01 -13.85 -12.47
N ILE A 139 2.22 -13.36 -11.24
CA ILE A 139 1.29 -12.44 -10.56
C ILE A 139 1.71 -10.96 -10.68
N LYS A 140 3.01 -10.67 -10.72
CA LYS A 140 3.54 -9.31 -10.75
C LYS A 140 3.87 -8.89 -12.19
N ARG A 141 2.85 -8.38 -12.90
CA ARG A 141 2.96 -8.03 -14.34
C ARG A 141 3.24 -6.55 -14.63
N LEU A 142 3.13 -5.67 -13.62
CA LEU A 142 3.46 -4.25 -13.76
C LEU A 142 4.97 -4.02 -13.85
N ASN A 143 5.39 -3.10 -14.72
CA ASN A 143 6.80 -2.78 -14.87
C ASN A 143 7.33 -2.05 -13.63
N GLN A 144 8.59 -2.32 -13.30
CA GLN A 144 9.27 -1.71 -12.16
C GLN A 144 10.05 -0.49 -12.62
N THR A 145 9.74 0.68 -12.07
CA THR A 145 10.31 1.95 -12.53
C THR A 145 11.51 2.44 -11.72
N LYS A 146 11.74 1.91 -10.51
CA LYS A 146 12.82 2.35 -9.64
C LYS A 146 13.99 1.37 -9.74
N ARG A 147 15.18 1.88 -10.08
CA ARG A 147 16.43 1.10 -10.12
C ARG A 147 16.69 0.44 -8.76
N THR A 148 17.22 -0.77 -8.78
CA THR A 148 17.66 -1.58 -7.62
C THR A 148 18.64 -0.87 -6.67
N VAL A 149 19.25 0.25 -7.08
CA VAL A 149 20.19 1.04 -6.27
C VAL A 149 19.54 1.59 -4.99
N GLU A 150 18.28 2.04 -5.05
CA GLU A 150 17.52 2.49 -3.85
C GLU A 150 17.00 1.33 -2.99
N ALA A 151 17.17 0.09 -3.44
CA ALA A 151 16.71 -1.11 -2.76
C ALA A 151 17.83 -1.82 -1.97
N LYS A 152 19.12 -1.50 -2.19
CA LYS A 152 20.26 -2.14 -1.49
C LYS A 152 20.16 -2.21 0.05
N PRO A 153 19.67 -1.18 0.76
CA PRO A 153 19.43 -1.29 2.22
C PRO A 153 18.23 -2.18 2.59
N ARG A 154 17.25 -2.34 1.69
CA ARG A 154 16.04 -3.19 1.83
C ARG A 154 16.33 -4.66 1.50
N GLN A 155 17.20 -4.93 0.52
CA GLN A 155 17.67 -6.27 0.10
C GLN A 155 18.14 -7.17 1.25
N ARG A 156 18.56 -6.57 2.37
CA ARG A 156 19.09 -7.29 3.54
C ARG A 156 18.05 -7.58 4.62
N ARG A 157 16.80 -7.10 4.49
CA ARG A 157 15.82 -7.16 5.59
C ARG A 157 15.05 -8.47 5.66
N THR A 158 14.74 -9.08 4.51
CA THR A 158 14.05 -10.38 4.46
C THR A 158 14.58 -11.27 3.33
N ARG A 159 14.43 -12.59 3.48
CA ARG A 159 14.67 -13.60 2.45
C ARG A 159 13.82 -13.33 1.21
N PHE A 160 12.58 -12.88 1.40
CA PHE A 160 11.67 -12.60 0.30
C PHE A 160 12.19 -11.48 -0.61
N ASP A 161 12.52 -10.32 -0.03
CA ASP A 161 13.04 -9.17 -0.77
C ASP A 161 14.38 -9.54 -1.45
N ARG A 162 15.24 -10.32 -0.79
CA ARG A 162 16.48 -10.82 -1.40
C ARG A 162 16.20 -11.66 -2.66
N VAL A 163 15.32 -12.65 -2.57
CA VAL A 163 15.07 -13.59 -3.67
C VAL A 163 14.44 -12.87 -4.86
N ILE A 164 13.38 -12.07 -4.64
CA ILE A 164 12.74 -11.37 -5.77
C ILE A 164 13.70 -10.36 -6.43
N GLU A 165 14.48 -9.61 -5.67
CA GLU A 165 15.35 -8.57 -6.23
C GLU A 165 16.56 -9.13 -6.97
N GLN A 166 17.10 -10.29 -6.54
CA GLN A 166 18.14 -11.02 -7.28
C GLN A 166 17.69 -11.41 -8.69
N HIS A 167 16.38 -11.59 -8.88
CA HIS A 167 15.76 -11.90 -10.16
C HIS A 167 15.18 -10.65 -10.86
N GLY A 168 15.54 -9.45 -10.40
CA GLY A 168 15.09 -8.20 -11.02
C GLY A 168 13.65 -7.82 -10.69
N PHE A 169 13.05 -8.39 -9.64
CA PHE A 169 11.70 -8.08 -9.19
C PHE A 169 11.65 -7.25 -7.89
N GLN A 170 10.45 -6.73 -7.55
CA GLN A 170 10.15 -6.00 -6.31
C GLN A 170 8.84 -6.52 -5.71
N TRP A 171 8.69 -6.39 -4.37
CA TRP A 171 7.59 -6.96 -3.57
C TRP A 171 6.17 -6.47 -3.95
N GLY A 172 6.06 -5.37 -4.68
CA GLY A 172 4.77 -4.77 -5.04
C GLY A 172 4.72 -3.29 -4.68
N GLY A 173 3.66 -2.62 -5.14
CA GLY A 173 3.37 -1.26 -4.69
C GLY A 173 2.74 -1.33 -3.32
N ASN A 174 3.19 -0.48 -2.40
CA ASN A 174 2.51 -0.31 -1.13
C ASN A 174 1.38 0.69 -1.33
N ILE A 175 0.31 0.49 -0.58
CA ILE A 175 -0.66 1.54 -0.31
C ILE A 175 -0.54 1.82 1.16
N ASP A 176 -0.20 3.06 1.49
CA ASP A 176 0.20 3.40 2.86
C ASP A 176 -0.96 3.28 3.84
N GLY A 177 -2.21 3.43 3.39
CA GLY A 177 -3.34 3.04 4.23
C GLY A 177 -4.71 3.09 3.56
N PHE A 178 -5.65 2.39 4.17
CA PHE A 178 -7.07 2.47 3.88
C PHE A 178 -7.79 3.00 5.11
N TRP A 179 -8.49 4.13 4.99
CA TRP A 179 -9.34 4.61 6.07
C TRP A 179 -10.61 3.76 6.13
N MET A 180 -10.86 3.15 7.28
CA MET A 180 -11.95 2.21 7.47
C MET A 180 -13.12 2.78 8.26
N ALA A 181 -14.33 2.35 7.88
CA ALA A 181 -15.55 2.52 8.66
C ALA A 181 -15.78 1.36 9.64
N ASN A 182 -16.77 1.53 10.51
CA ASN A 182 -17.30 0.46 11.35
C ASN A 182 -18.44 -0.33 10.69
N ARG A 183 -18.98 0.18 9.57
CA ARG A 183 -20.07 -0.44 8.79
C ARG A 183 -19.71 -0.41 7.30
N PRO A 184 -20.31 -1.27 6.47
CA PRO A 184 -20.17 -1.18 5.01
C PRO A 184 -20.57 0.20 4.47
N PRO A 185 -19.88 0.75 3.45
CA PRO A 185 -18.63 0.22 2.88
C PRO A 185 -17.48 0.34 3.88
N TYR A 186 -16.73 -0.76 4.08
CA TYR A 186 -15.70 -0.84 5.11
C TYR A 186 -14.51 0.08 4.86
N VAL A 187 -14.24 0.43 3.60
CA VAL A 187 -13.19 1.37 3.20
C VAL A 187 -13.86 2.66 2.74
N ARG A 188 -13.38 3.79 3.24
CA ARG A 188 -13.92 5.14 2.95
C ARG A 188 -12.94 6.02 2.19
N ALA A 189 -11.63 5.80 2.31
CA ALA A 189 -10.61 6.55 1.59
C ALA A 189 -9.32 5.75 1.47
N ILE A 190 -8.47 6.14 0.53
CA ILE A 190 -7.14 5.59 0.29
C ILE A 190 -6.11 6.66 0.69
N PHE A 191 -5.06 6.27 1.40
CA PHE A 191 -3.96 7.14 1.79
C PHE A 191 -2.69 6.78 1.05
N GLU A 192 -2.03 7.81 0.52
CA GLU A 192 -0.63 7.81 0.10
C GLU A 192 0.11 8.80 1.01
N VAL A 193 1.21 8.36 1.61
CA VAL A 193 2.01 9.13 2.54
C VAL A 193 3.36 9.44 1.89
N ARG A 194 3.76 10.72 1.93
CA ARG A 194 5.06 11.17 1.45
C ARG A 194 5.80 11.88 2.55
N GLN A 195 7.06 11.51 2.74
CA GLN A 195 7.95 12.21 3.66
C GLN A 195 8.87 13.17 2.89
N THR A 196 9.07 14.36 3.44
CA THR A 196 9.98 15.38 2.90
C THR A 196 10.89 15.94 4.00
N HIS A 197 11.99 16.54 3.55
CA HIS A 197 12.88 17.37 4.38
C HIS A 197 12.85 18.84 3.95
N ARG A 198 11.99 19.19 2.97
CA ARG A 198 11.79 20.57 2.52
C ARG A 198 11.07 21.35 3.61
N PHE A 199 11.52 22.57 3.85
CA PHE A 199 10.99 23.45 4.89
C PHE A 199 10.89 24.87 4.31
N PRO A 200 9.80 25.61 4.59
CA PRO A 200 8.62 25.16 5.36
C PRO A 200 7.71 24.20 4.59
N LEU A 201 6.87 23.43 5.28
CA LEU A 201 5.98 22.42 4.67
C LEU A 201 4.89 23.03 3.79
N ASP A 202 4.43 24.24 4.08
CA ASP A 202 3.40 24.96 3.31
C ASP A 202 3.88 25.41 1.91
N GLU A 203 5.20 25.50 1.70
CA GLU A 203 5.81 25.77 0.39
C GLU A 203 6.10 24.50 -0.43
N TYR A 204 5.90 23.32 0.15
CA TYR A 204 6.22 22.05 -0.50
C TYR A 204 5.02 21.45 -1.23
N ASP A 205 5.23 21.18 -2.52
CA ASP A 205 4.26 20.51 -3.38
C ASP A 205 4.91 19.26 -4.04
N PRO A 206 4.44 18.04 -3.71
CA PRO A 206 4.87 16.80 -4.35
C PRO A 206 4.74 16.80 -5.88
N ALA A 207 3.76 17.51 -6.46
CA ALA A 207 3.54 17.56 -7.90
C ALA A 207 4.74 18.13 -8.66
N ARG A 208 5.51 19.05 -8.05
CA ARG A 208 6.70 19.67 -8.66
C ARG A 208 7.81 18.66 -8.99
N PHE A 209 7.80 17.49 -8.36
CA PHE A 209 8.81 16.44 -8.54
C PHE A 209 8.25 15.21 -9.26
N PHE A 210 7.00 15.29 -9.75
CA PHE A 210 6.27 14.15 -10.27
C PHE A 210 6.89 13.55 -11.53
N SER A 211 7.37 14.39 -12.45
CA SER A 211 8.07 13.95 -13.65
C SER A 211 9.46 13.36 -13.38
N GLY A 212 9.92 13.39 -12.13
CA GLY A 212 11.25 12.96 -11.73
C GLY A 212 12.27 14.09 -11.80
N THR A 213 13.53 13.73 -11.61
CA THR A 213 14.69 14.63 -11.70
C THR A 213 15.75 13.98 -12.57
N ALA A 214 16.83 14.69 -12.89
CA ALA A 214 17.98 14.10 -13.61
C ALA A 214 18.53 12.81 -12.98
N LYS A 215 18.30 12.60 -11.68
CA LYS A 215 18.80 11.43 -10.93
C LYS A 215 17.71 10.41 -10.56
N LYS A 216 16.42 10.71 -10.76
CA LYS A 216 15.30 9.91 -10.26
C LYS A 216 14.16 9.85 -11.26
N GLY A 217 13.67 8.65 -11.58
CA GLY A 217 12.50 8.48 -12.44
C GLY A 217 11.24 9.11 -11.85
N GLY A 218 10.30 9.48 -12.71
CA GLY A 218 9.02 10.07 -12.32
C GLY A 218 8.12 9.10 -11.56
N ASP A 219 7.16 9.66 -10.82
CA ASP A 219 6.26 8.92 -9.96
C ASP A 219 4.97 8.44 -10.67
N TYR A 220 4.76 8.79 -11.94
CA TYR A 220 3.55 8.45 -12.70
C TYR A 220 3.11 6.99 -12.52
N LYS A 221 4.00 6.02 -12.78
CA LYS A 221 3.65 4.60 -12.66
C LYS A 221 3.38 4.15 -11.23
N THR A 222 3.97 4.83 -10.23
CA THR A 222 3.69 4.58 -8.81
C THR A 222 2.26 4.98 -8.44
N TRP A 223 1.71 6.00 -9.10
CA TRP A 223 0.36 6.50 -8.84
C TRP A 223 -0.75 5.78 -9.61
N LEU A 224 -0.45 5.11 -10.73
CA LEU A 224 -1.45 4.39 -11.52
C LEU A 224 -2.30 3.40 -10.68
N PRO A 225 -1.71 2.56 -9.80
CA PRO A 225 -2.48 1.70 -8.89
C PRO A 225 -3.48 2.45 -8.02
N LEU A 226 -3.06 3.58 -7.44
CA LEU A 226 -3.88 4.39 -6.54
C LEU A 226 -5.06 5.03 -7.28
N VAL A 227 -4.80 5.60 -8.48
CA VAL A 227 -5.83 6.20 -9.31
C VAL A 227 -6.82 5.17 -9.84
N TYR A 228 -6.36 3.95 -10.18
CA TYR A 228 -7.27 2.86 -10.50
C TYR A 228 -8.23 2.58 -9.36
N LEU A 229 -7.72 2.42 -8.13
CA LEU A 229 -8.57 2.13 -6.98
C LEU A 229 -9.54 3.28 -6.66
N HIS A 230 -9.05 4.53 -6.72
CA HIS A 230 -9.86 5.74 -6.58
C HIS A 230 -11.08 5.70 -7.51
N ARG A 231 -10.87 5.46 -8.80
CA ARG A 231 -11.94 5.43 -9.81
C ARG A 231 -12.81 4.17 -9.70
N ARG A 232 -12.20 3.01 -9.53
CA ARG A 232 -12.91 1.71 -9.55
C ARG A 232 -13.89 1.56 -8.39
N TYR A 233 -13.50 2.04 -7.22
CA TYR A 233 -14.25 1.90 -5.97
C TYR A 233 -14.90 3.22 -5.53
N ASP A 234 -14.76 4.26 -6.33
CA ASP A 234 -15.24 5.60 -6.02
C ASP A 234 -14.83 6.10 -4.62
N LEU A 235 -13.56 5.95 -4.28
CA LEU A 235 -13.00 6.34 -2.98
C LEU A 235 -12.14 7.58 -3.09
N PRO A 236 -12.24 8.60 -2.21
CA PRO A 236 -11.23 9.67 -2.14
C PRO A 236 -9.81 9.11 -2.01
N LEU A 237 -8.90 9.62 -2.83
CA LEU A 237 -7.47 9.34 -2.75
C LEU A 237 -6.80 10.54 -2.10
N VAL A 238 -6.23 10.35 -0.92
CA VAL A 238 -5.69 11.44 -0.11
C VAL A 238 -4.19 11.29 0.01
N LEU A 239 -3.50 12.34 -0.42
CA LEU A 239 -2.06 12.50 -0.26
C LEU A 239 -1.78 13.21 1.07
N ILE A 240 -1.01 12.56 1.94
CA ILE A 240 -0.53 13.12 3.20
C ILE A 240 0.96 13.39 3.03
N THR A 241 1.39 14.61 3.38
CA THR A 241 2.81 14.98 3.36
C THR A 241 3.30 15.26 4.76
N LEU A 242 4.35 14.55 5.16
CA LEU A 242 4.98 14.62 6.47
C LEU A 242 6.35 15.28 6.35
N ASN A 243 6.67 16.19 7.26
CA ASN A 243 7.98 16.85 7.28
C ASN A 243 8.77 16.43 8.51
N SER A 244 9.96 15.85 8.31
CA SER A 244 10.81 15.48 9.44
C SER A 244 11.33 16.69 10.24
N ARG A 245 11.31 17.90 9.66
CA ARG A 245 11.74 19.14 10.31
C ARG A 245 10.61 19.86 11.05
N GLU A 246 9.36 19.50 10.75
CA GLU A 246 8.17 20.00 11.42
C GLU A 246 7.32 18.80 11.86
N PRO A 247 7.81 18.02 12.85
CA PRO A 247 7.29 16.68 13.15
C PRO A 247 5.84 16.67 13.66
N ASP A 248 5.29 17.84 14.01
CA ASP A 248 3.92 18.00 14.44
C ASP A 248 2.94 18.42 13.34
N LEU A 249 3.45 18.92 12.21
CA LEU A 249 2.64 19.38 11.09
C LEU A 249 2.56 18.32 9.99
N PHE A 250 1.46 18.36 9.26
CA PHE A 250 1.30 17.62 8.02
C PHE A 250 0.47 18.42 7.01
N GLY A 251 0.83 18.28 5.74
CA GLY A 251 0.05 18.77 4.61
C GLY A 251 -0.88 17.67 4.09
N PHE A 252 -2.04 18.03 3.55
CA PHE A 252 -2.92 17.03 2.93
C PHE A 252 -3.69 17.56 1.71
N ALA A 253 -3.93 16.69 0.73
CA ALA A 253 -4.73 17.01 -0.45
C ALA A 253 -5.52 15.79 -0.92
N GLU A 254 -6.66 16.03 -1.57
CA GLU A 254 -7.35 15.01 -2.35
C GLU A 254 -6.75 15.02 -3.77
N VAL A 255 -6.29 13.86 -4.23
CA VAL A 255 -5.80 13.65 -5.60
C VAL A 255 -6.97 13.17 -6.46
N GLN A 256 -7.27 13.93 -7.50
CA GLN A 256 -8.38 13.65 -8.40
C GLN A 256 -7.94 12.81 -9.60
N ALA A 257 -6.74 13.06 -10.12
CA ALA A 257 -6.20 12.37 -11.28
C ALA A 257 -4.68 12.49 -11.34
N VAL A 258 -4.10 11.72 -12.27
CA VAL A 258 -2.69 11.85 -12.67
C VAL A 258 -2.58 11.93 -14.18
N SER A 259 -1.71 12.79 -14.66
CA SER A 259 -1.19 12.73 -16.04
C SER A 259 0.24 12.20 -16.00
N GLU A 260 0.89 12.02 -17.14
CA GLU A 260 2.31 11.65 -17.17
C GLU A 260 3.22 12.73 -16.55
N ARG A 261 2.74 13.97 -16.43
CA ARG A 261 3.53 15.14 -16.01
C ARG A 261 3.20 15.66 -14.63
N GLU A 262 1.98 15.45 -14.13
CA GLU A 262 1.51 16.07 -12.90
C GLU A 262 0.51 15.22 -12.10
N LEU A 263 0.46 15.53 -10.80
CA LEU A 263 -0.64 15.18 -9.90
C LEU A 263 -1.68 16.28 -9.98
N ILE A 264 -2.94 15.90 -10.19
CA ILE A 264 -4.06 16.85 -10.27
C ILE A 264 -4.82 16.77 -8.95
N TYR A 265 -4.81 17.87 -8.20
CA TYR A 265 -5.50 17.99 -6.91
C TYR A 265 -6.95 18.45 -7.09
N ALA A 266 -7.84 17.90 -6.28
CA ALA A 266 -9.21 18.39 -6.21
C ALA A 266 -9.21 19.87 -5.76
N ASP A 267 -10.07 20.66 -6.40
CA ASP A 267 -10.20 22.11 -6.16
C ASP A 267 -8.86 22.88 -6.31
N GLN A 268 -7.90 22.33 -7.08
CA GLN A 268 -6.55 22.89 -7.28
C GLN A 268 -5.80 23.15 -5.96
N MET A 269 -6.01 22.29 -4.95
CA MET A 269 -5.53 22.50 -3.58
C MET A 269 -4.39 21.53 -3.23
N PRO A 270 -3.12 21.93 -3.40
CA PRO A 270 -1.97 21.08 -3.06
C PRO A 270 -1.80 20.93 -1.54
N PRO A 271 -1.02 19.93 -1.06
CA PRO A 271 -0.86 19.66 0.36
C PRO A 271 -0.35 20.85 1.18
N GLY A 272 0.57 21.66 0.63
CA GLY A 272 1.11 22.84 1.30
C GLY A 272 0.07 23.94 1.58
N ARG A 273 -1.09 23.92 0.91
CA ARG A 273 -2.21 24.85 1.19
C ARG A 273 -3.12 24.37 2.33
N ASN A 274 -2.96 23.12 2.78
CA ASN A 274 -3.71 22.51 3.87
C ASN A 274 -2.74 21.91 4.89
N VAL A 275 -2.03 22.77 5.62
CA VAL A 275 -1.09 22.35 6.67
C VAL A 275 -1.75 22.48 8.04
N THR A 276 -1.66 21.44 8.87
CA THR A 276 -2.21 21.47 10.23
C THR A 276 -1.46 20.52 11.17
N ALA A 277 -1.61 20.75 12.47
CA ALA A 277 -1.31 19.77 13.53
C ALA A 277 -2.56 19.01 13.99
N ASP A 278 -3.76 19.49 13.64
CA ASP A 278 -5.03 19.00 14.18
C ASP A 278 -5.60 17.84 13.34
N ILE A 279 -5.45 16.63 13.86
CA ILE A 279 -6.01 15.40 13.25
C ILE A 279 -7.55 15.42 13.27
N GLY A 280 -8.18 16.09 14.23
CA GLY A 280 -9.63 16.27 14.27
C GLY A 280 -10.13 17.15 13.13
N LEU A 281 -9.42 18.24 12.82
CA LEU A 281 -9.69 19.08 11.65
C LEU A 281 -9.53 18.29 10.35
N PHE A 282 -8.44 17.51 10.23
CA PHE A 282 -8.23 16.63 9.08
C PHE A 282 -9.35 15.58 8.94
N LYS A 283 -9.77 14.95 10.02
CA LYS A 283 -10.87 13.97 10.02
C LYS A 283 -12.17 14.61 9.54
N LYS A 284 -12.53 15.80 10.04
CA LYS A 284 -13.72 16.55 9.58
C LYS A 284 -13.62 16.90 8.09
N TRP A 285 -12.45 17.29 7.61
CA TRP A 285 -12.22 17.52 6.19
C TRP A 285 -12.44 16.24 5.38
N LEU A 286 -11.88 15.11 5.82
CA LEU A 286 -12.00 13.81 5.16
C LEU A 286 -13.46 13.31 5.12
N GLU A 287 -14.20 13.48 6.22
CA GLU A 287 -15.64 13.17 6.29
C GLU A 287 -16.45 13.97 5.26
N ARG A 288 -16.14 15.25 5.07
CA ARG A 288 -16.76 16.08 4.01
C ARG A 288 -16.43 15.57 2.62
N ARG A 289 -15.19 15.12 2.37
CA ARG A 289 -14.78 14.58 1.05
C ARG A 289 -15.50 13.28 0.72
N VAL A 290 -15.60 12.37 1.69
CA VAL A 290 -16.30 11.09 1.49
C VAL A 290 -17.80 11.30 1.23
N ASN A 291 -18.40 12.33 1.82
CA ASN A 291 -19.83 12.62 1.67
C ASN A 291 -20.14 13.58 0.51
N ARG A 292 -19.15 14.06 -0.24
CA ARG A 292 -19.36 14.96 -1.38
C ARG A 292 -19.99 14.17 -2.54
N ALA A 293 -21.06 14.72 -3.13
CA ALA A 293 -21.54 14.24 -4.42
C ALA A 293 -20.41 14.44 -5.45
N LYS A 294 -19.88 13.34 -5.98
CA LYS A 294 -18.76 13.42 -6.92
C LYS A 294 -19.28 13.85 -8.29
N PRO A 295 -18.57 14.76 -8.98
CA PRO A 295 -18.89 15.07 -10.36
C PRO A 295 -18.84 13.78 -11.18
N ASN A 296 -19.82 13.58 -12.05
CA ASN A 296 -19.78 12.49 -13.03
C ASN A 296 -18.48 12.64 -13.82
N PHE A 297 -17.50 11.77 -13.55
CA PHE A 297 -16.31 11.63 -14.38
C PHE A 297 -16.74 10.97 -15.68
N LEU A 298 -17.38 11.73 -16.56
CA LEU A 298 -17.50 11.34 -17.95
C LEU A 298 -16.11 11.46 -18.61
N PRO A 299 -15.74 10.50 -19.46
CA PRO A 299 -14.41 10.38 -20.05
C PRO A 299 -13.96 11.59 -20.86
#